data_AF-A0A1G1G4D4-F1
#
_entry.id   AF-A0A1G1G4D4-F1
#
_cell.length_a   1.000
_cell.length_b   1.000
_cell.length_c   1.000
_cell.angle_alpha   90.00
_cell.angle_beta   90.00
_cell.angle_gamma   90.00
#
_symmetry.space_group_name_H-M   'P 1'
#
loop_
_entity.id
_entity.type
_entity.pdbx_description
1 polymer ?
#
loop_
_entity_poly.entity_id
_entity_poly.type
_entity_poly.pdbx_seq_one_letter_code
_entity_poly.pdbx_strand_id
1 'polypeptide(L)'
;MKTHVKITILFVVVALIVFAAYATRRISAPESVLIAHERDALYEARDKDRMEKDPTYAVEMRDRLQFLDLRIAAAHIAENDPDAAIAVIWKLIAEEEAHVVSGVARRSRSYVNEMRFYETLQSAYELKKDEAGAKKAREAHDALLLKAAEARTRESREEGKHVGSAGD
;
A
#
# COMPACT_ATOMS: atom_id res chain seq x y z
N MET A 1 -23.43 28.36 -47.34
CA MET A 1 -22.57 28.60 -46.16
C MET A 1 -21.14 28.85 -46.62
N LYS A 2 -20.55 30.01 -46.29
CA LYS A 2 -19.21 30.41 -46.77
C LYS A 2 -18.15 29.41 -46.26
N THR A 3 -17.15 29.10 -47.09
CA THR A 3 -16.13 28.06 -46.82
C THR A 3 -15.42 28.24 -45.48
N HIS A 4 -15.21 29.49 -45.06
CA HIS A 4 -14.58 29.84 -43.78
C HIS A 4 -15.39 29.33 -42.58
N VAL A 5 -16.73 29.38 -42.65
CA VAL A 5 -17.63 28.89 -41.59
C VAL A 5 -17.56 27.37 -41.47
N LYS A 6 -17.42 26.63 -42.58
CA LYS A 6 -17.24 25.17 -42.56
C LYS A 6 -15.94 24.77 -41.88
N ILE A 7 -14.86 25.50 -42.13
CA ILE A 7 -13.53 25.25 -41.53
C ILE A 7 -13.58 25.52 -40.02
N THR A 8 -14.19 26.63 -39.60
CA THR A 8 -14.33 26.96 -38.17
C THR A 8 -15.16 25.91 -37.43
N ILE A 9 -16.27 25.45 -38.00
CA ILE A 9 -17.10 24.38 -37.40
C ILE A 9 -16.29 23.09 -37.27
N LEU A 10 -15.53 22.70 -38.30
CA LEU A 10 -14.69 21.50 -38.25
C LEU A 10 -13.66 21.60 -37.11
N PHE A 11 -13.03 22.76 -36.94
CA PHE A 11 -12.04 22.98 -35.89
C PHE A 11 -12.64 22.90 -34.49
N VAL A 12 -13.82 23.49 -34.29
CA VAL A 12 -14.56 23.45 -33.01
C VAL A 12 -15.00 22.02 -32.69
N VAL A 13 -15.48 21.26 -33.68
CA VAL A 13 -15.86 19.85 -33.49
C VAL A 13 -14.66 19.00 -33.11
N VAL A 14 -13.52 19.16 -33.78
CA VAL A 14 -12.28 18.44 -33.43
C VAL A 14 -11.81 18.81 -32.02
N ALA A 15 -11.82 20.09 -31.66
CA ALA A 15 -11.44 20.54 -30.32
C ALA A 15 -12.37 19.95 -29.24
N LEU A 16 -13.67 19.88 -29.49
CA LEU A 16 -14.64 19.26 -28.58
C LEU A 16 -14.42 17.76 -28.42
N ILE A 17 -14.08 17.04 -29.51
CA ILE A 17 -13.75 15.60 -29.45
C ILE A 17 -12.48 15.39 -28.62
N VAL A 18 -11.43 16.19 -28.84
CA VAL A 18 -10.19 16.12 -28.07
C VAL A 18 -10.45 16.45 -26.59
N PHE A 19 -11.25 17.46 -26.30
CA PHE A 19 -11.61 17.83 -24.93
C PHE A 19 -12.45 16.75 -24.24
N ALA A 20 -13.43 16.18 -24.94
CA ALA A 20 -14.24 15.07 -24.42
C ALA A 20 -13.40 13.82 -24.17
N ALA A 21 -12.46 13.49 -25.06
CA ALA A 21 -11.50 12.39 -24.88
C ALA A 21 -10.56 12.64 -23.69
N TYR A 22 -10.12 13.88 -23.48
CA TYR A 22 -9.29 14.26 -22.33
C TYR A 22 -10.07 14.20 -21.01
N ALA A 23 -11.31 14.70 -20.99
CA ALA A 23 -12.18 14.70 -19.82
C ALA A 23 -12.61 13.28 -19.42
N THR A 24 -12.99 12.44 -20.38
CA THR A 24 -13.31 11.02 -20.11
C THR A 24 -12.11 10.29 -19.54
N ARG A 25 -10.89 10.53 -20.06
CA ARG A 25 -9.66 9.91 -19.53
C ARG A 25 -9.34 10.27 -18.08
N ARG A 26 -9.76 11.46 -17.60
CA ARG A 26 -9.63 11.84 -16.18
C ARG A 26 -10.74 11.30 -15.29
N ILE A 27 -11.96 11.13 -15.81
CA ILE A 27 -13.11 10.61 -15.06
C ILE A 27 -13.07 9.07 -14.96
N SER A 28 -12.36 8.41 -15.88
CA SER A 28 -12.21 6.95 -15.95
C SER A 28 -10.84 6.43 -15.51
N ALA A 29 -10.01 7.28 -14.91
CA ALA A 29 -8.74 6.81 -14.36
C ALA A 29 -9.03 5.82 -13.22
N PRO A 30 -8.42 4.62 -13.23
CA PRO A 30 -8.55 3.67 -12.14
C PRO A 30 -8.12 4.34 -10.82
N GLU A 31 -8.83 4.06 -9.73
CA GLU A 31 -8.51 4.54 -8.39
C GLU A 31 -7.08 4.14 -8.00
N SER A 32 -6.65 2.93 -8.37
CA SER A 32 -5.30 2.42 -8.17
C SER A 32 -4.23 3.35 -8.75
N VAL A 33 -4.46 3.91 -9.94
CA VAL A 33 -3.54 4.83 -10.63
C VAL A 33 -3.51 6.19 -9.95
N LEU A 34 -4.65 6.68 -9.45
CA LEU A 34 -4.71 7.95 -8.73
C LEU A 34 -3.92 7.86 -7.41
N ILE A 35 -4.12 6.78 -6.66
CA ILE A 35 -3.40 6.56 -5.39
C ILE A 35 -1.91 6.31 -5.65
N ALA A 36 -1.54 5.59 -6.72
CA ALA A 36 -0.15 5.41 -7.11
C ALA A 36 0.55 6.75 -7.39
N HIS A 37 -0.11 7.67 -8.08
CA HIS A 37 0.41 9.01 -8.29
C HIS A 37 0.60 9.79 -6.99
N GLU A 38 -0.35 9.70 -6.05
CA GLU A 38 -0.21 10.30 -4.71
C GLU A 38 0.98 9.72 -3.95
N ARG A 39 1.16 8.40 -4.01
CA ARG A 39 2.26 7.67 -3.38
C ARG A 39 3.60 8.10 -3.94
N ASP A 40 3.72 8.21 -5.25
CA ASP A 40 4.97 8.63 -5.90
C ASP A 40 5.27 10.11 -5.66
N ALA A 41 4.25 10.98 -5.66
CA ALA A 41 4.41 12.38 -5.27
C ALA A 41 4.89 12.51 -3.82
N LEU A 42 4.34 11.72 -2.90
CA LEU A 42 4.79 11.69 -1.51
C LEU A 42 6.23 11.18 -1.38
N TYR A 43 6.57 10.11 -2.11
CA TYR A 43 7.91 9.54 -2.14
C TYR A 43 8.92 10.59 -2.62
N GLU A 44 8.67 11.26 -3.73
CA GLU A 44 9.57 12.28 -4.29
C GLU A 44 9.67 13.54 -3.42
N ALA A 45 8.59 13.93 -2.74
CA ALA A 45 8.57 15.09 -1.84
C ALA A 45 9.26 14.85 -0.49
N ARG A 46 9.72 13.63 -0.19
CA ARG A 46 10.37 13.31 1.09
C ARG A 46 11.67 14.09 1.27
N ASP A 47 11.92 14.50 2.51
CA ASP A 47 13.19 15.11 2.89
C ASP A 47 14.26 14.01 3.03
N LYS A 48 15.12 13.86 2.02
CA LYS A 48 16.15 12.82 1.96
C LYS A 48 17.19 12.96 3.07
N ASP A 49 17.55 14.19 3.44
CA ASP A 49 18.52 14.44 4.52
C ASP A 49 17.94 14.00 5.86
N ARG A 50 16.66 14.32 6.08
CA ARG A 50 15.93 13.91 7.28
C ARG A 50 15.67 12.40 7.32
N MET A 51 15.42 11.75 6.18
CA MET A 51 15.31 10.28 6.11
C MET A 51 16.57 9.57 6.63
N GLU A 52 17.75 10.16 6.45
CA GLU A 52 19.03 9.57 6.91
C GLU A 52 19.32 9.87 8.38
N LYS A 53 18.96 11.08 8.84
CA LYS A 53 19.36 11.60 10.16
C LYS A 53 18.32 11.44 11.26
N ASP A 54 17.04 11.31 10.90
CA ASP A 54 15.90 11.24 11.84
C ASP A 54 15.18 9.88 11.65
N PRO A 55 15.51 8.88 12.50
CA PRO A 55 14.89 7.55 12.43
C PRO A 55 13.37 7.58 12.60
N THR A 56 12.84 8.54 13.37
CA THR A 56 11.40 8.69 13.58
C THR A 56 10.72 9.14 12.29
N TYR A 57 11.26 10.16 11.64
CA TYR A 57 10.76 10.61 10.33
C TYR A 57 10.84 9.50 9.28
N ALA A 58 11.95 8.74 9.25
CA ALA A 58 12.12 7.63 8.32
C ALA A 58 11.05 6.54 8.50
N VAL A 59 10.76 6.17 9.74
CA VAL A 59 9.70 5.21 10.07
C VAL A 59 8.32 5.75 9.69
N GLU A 60 8.00 6.99 10.04
CA GLU A 60 6.71 7.61 9.70
C GLU A 60 6.49 7.68 8.18
N MET A 61 7.53 8.07 7.42
CA MET A 61 7.43 8.16 5.96
C MET A 61 7.24 6.77 5.35
N ARG A 62 7.99 5.76 5.81
CA ARG A 62 7.80 4.37 5.38
C ARG A 62 6.38 3.89 5.66
N ASP A 63 5.89 4.07 6.89
CA ASP A 63 4.55 3.62 7.29
C ASP A 63 3.45 4.28 6.43
N ARG A 64 3.62 5.56 6.06
CA ARG A 64 2.71 6.26 5.13
C ARG A 64 2.76 5.68 3.72
N LEU A 65 3.95 5.41 3.20
CA LEU A 65 4.10 4.83 1.85
C LEU A 65 3.53 3.40 1.80
N GLN A 66 3.80 2.58 2.81
CA GLN A 66 3.21 1.23 2.93
C GLN A 66 1.68 1.29 3.04
N PHE A 67 1.12 2.28 3.76
CA PHE A 67 -0.32 2.47 3.82
C PHE A 67 -0.91 2.79 2.44
N LEU A 68 -0.25 3.63 1.63
CA LEU A 68 -0.69 3.92 0.27
C LEU A 68 -0.55 2.70 -0.64
N ASP A 69 0.55 1.96 -0.55
CA ASP A 69 0.75 0.72 -1.31
C ASP A 69 -0.35 -0.32 -0.99
N LEU A 70 -0.75 -0.46 0.29
CA LEU A 70 -1.88 -1.31 0.68
C LEU A 70 -3.21 -0.83 0.08
N ARG A 71 -3.44 0.50 0.03
CA ARG A 71 -4.63 1.07 -0.63
C ARG A 71 -4.63 0.85 -2.13
N ILE A 72 -3.47 0.92 -2.80
CA ILE A 72 -3.33 0.61 -4.23
C ILE A 72 -3.73 -0.84 -4.48
N ALA A 73 -3.28 -1.79 -3.64
CA ALA A 73 -3.69 -3.18 -3.75
C ALA A 73 -5.21 -3.37 -3.57
N ALA A 74 -5.81 -2.71 -2.57
CA ALA A 74 -7.26 -2.74 -2.36
C ALA A 74 -8.04 -2.14 -3.55
N ALA A 75 -7.53 -1.07 -4.16
CA ALA A 75 -8.13 -0.47 -5.36
C ALA A 75 -8.06 -1.43 -6.56
N HIS A 76 -6.92 -2.11 -6.78
CA HIS A 76 -6.81 -3.15 -7.81
C HIS A 76 -7.82 -4.30 -7.61
N ILE A 77 -8.08 -4.72 -6.37
CA ILE A 77 -9.14 -5.70 -6.06
C ILE A 77 -10.51 -5.15 -6.47
N ALA A 78 -10.83 -3.91 -6.12
CA ALA A 78 -12.10 -3.27 -6.47
C ALA A 78 -12.27 -3.09 -8.00
N GLU A 79 -11.16 -2.92 -8.71
CA GLU A 79 -11.10 -2.81 -10.17
C GLU A 79 -11.10 -4.15 -10.90
N ASN A 80 -11.21 -5.26 -10.15
CA ASN A 80 -11.16 -6.62 -10.67
C ASN A 80 -9.83 -7.00 -11.35
N ASP A 81 -8.72 -6.47 -10.83
CA ASP A 81 -7.35 -6.78 -11.24
C ASP A 81 -6.57 -7.46 -10.08
N PRO A 82 -6.87 -8.74 -9.78
CA PRO A 82 -6.24 -9.44 -8.66
C PRO A 82 -4.74 -9.66 -8.85
N ASP A 83 -4.24 -9.76 -10.08
CA ASP A 83 -2.82 -10.02 -10.33
C ASP A 83 -1.95 -8.80 -9.96
N ALA A 84 -2.41 -7.58 -10.29
CA ALA A 84 -1.75 -6.36 -9.85
C ALA A 84 -1.80 -6.21 -8.32
N ALA A 85 -2.94 -6.50 -7.70
CA ALA A 85 -3.06 -6.49 -6.24
C ALA A 85 -2.07 -7.46 -5.57
N ILE A 86 -2.00 -8.70 -6.06
CA ILE A 86 -1.07 -9.73 -5.57
C ILE A 86 0.38 -9.25 -5.68
N ALA A 87 0.76 -8.63 -6.80
CA ALA A 87 2.12 -8.14 -7.00
C ALA A 87 2.50 -7.04 -5.99
N VAL A 88 1.61 -6.09 -5.73
CA VAL A 88 1.82 -5.02 -4.73
C VAL A 88 1.94 -5.61 -3.32
N ILE A 89 1.07 -6.56 -2.96
CA ILE A 89 1.09 -7.19 -1.63
C ILE A 89 2.35 -8.03 -1.40
N TRP A 90 2.81 -8.80 -2.39
CA TRP A 90 4.05 -9.57 -2.26
C TRP A 90 5.28 -8.68 -2.06
N LYS A 91 5.29 -7.49 -2.68
CA LYS A 91 6.33 -6.48 -2.44
C LYS A 91 6.31 -6.01 -0.97
N LEU A 92 5.14 -5.69 -0.43
CA LEU A 92 4.99 -5.27 0.97
C LEU A 92 5.43 -6.35 1.96
N ILE A 93 5.07 -7.62 1.70
CA ILE A 93 5.52 -8.76 2.52
C ILE A 93 7.05 -8.87 2.49
N ALA A 94 7.66 -8.83 1.31
CA ALA A 94 9.12 -8.94 1.16
C ALA A 94 9.87 -7.79 1.86
N GLU A 95 9.35 -6.56 1.78
CA GLU A 95 9.91 -5.40 2.49
C GLU A 95 9.83 -5.58 4.02
N GLU A 96 8.68 -6.05 4.52
CA GLU A 96 8.49 -6.29 5.95
C GLU A 96 9.41 -7.42 6.46
N GLU A 97 9.58 -8.51 5.70
CA GLU A 97 10.48 -9.62 6.00
C GLU A 97 11.96 -9.19 5.98
N ALA A 98 12.38 -8.36 5.02
CA ALA A 98 13.75 -7.88 4.91
C ALA A 98 14.18 -7.05 6.14
N HIS A 99 13.26 -6.30 6.76
CA HIS A 99 13.53 -5.56 7.98
C HIS A 99 13.84 -6.46 9.18
N VAL A 100 13.33 -7.70 9.20
CA VAL A 100 13.51 -8.66 10.30
C VAL A 100 14.95 -9.21 10.35
N VAL A 101 15.65 -9.24 9.21
CA VAL A 101 17.00 -9.82 9.10
C VAL A 101 18.06 -9.01 9.86
N SER A 102 17.76 -7.77 10.27
CA SER A 102 18.68 -6.83 10.92
C SER A 102 19.11 -7.17 12.36
N GLY A 103 18.77 -8.36 12.88
CA GLY A 103 19.15 -8.80 14.24
C GLY A 103 18.37 -8.13 15.38
N VAL A 104 17.46 -7.21 15.06
CA VAL A 104 16.51 -6.61 16.01
C VAL A 104 15.28 -7.50 16.12
N ALA A 105 14.87 -7.83 17.35
CA ALA A 105 13.67 -8.62 17.58
C ALA A 105 12.44 -7.90 17.00
N ARG A 106 11.71 -8.61 16.14
CA ARG A 106 10.52 -8.09 15.47
C ARG A 106 9.44 -7.70 16.49
N ARG A 107 8.99 -6.45 16.41
CA ARG A 107 7.94 -5.89 17.28
C ARG A 107 6.55 -6.39 16.87
N SER A 108 5.61 -6.40 17.81
CA SER A 108 4.22 -6.83 17.62
C SER A 108 3.52 -6.08 16.49
N ARG A 109 3.78 -4.78 16.36
CA ARG A 109 3.24 -3.93 15.28
C ARG A 109 3.58 -4.44 13.89
N SER A 110 4.80 -4.95 13.69
CA SER A 110 5.25 -5.46 12.40
C SER A 110 4.51 -6.73 11.99
N TYR A 111 4.23 -7.62 12.93
CA TYR A 111 3.36 -8.78 12.69
C TYR A 111 1.92 -8.36 12.36
N VAL A 112 1.40 -7.33 13.03
CA VAL A 112 0.06 -6.79 12.75
C VAL A 112 -0.05 -6.17 11.37
N ASN A 113 0.98 -5.49 10.89
CA ASN A 113 1.02 -4.96 9.53
C ASN A 113 0.99 -6.10 8.51
N GLU A 114 1.83 -7.12 8.70
CA GLU A 114 1.91 -8.26 7.78
C GLU A 114 0.62 -9.09 7.77
N MET A 115 -0.10 -9.21 8.90
CA MET A 115 -1.44 -9.81 8.93
C MET A 115 -2.38 -9.11 7.94
N ARG A 116 -2.41 -7.77 7.92
CA ARG A 116 -3.27 -7.01 6.98
C ARG A 116 -2.88 -7.26 5.52
N PHE A 117 -1.59 -7.46 5.25
CA PHE A 117 -1.12 -7.80 3.92
C PHE A 117 -1.66 -9.17 3.50
N TYR A 118 -1.57 -10.18 4.36
CA TYR A 118 -2.11 -11.51 4.06
C TYR A 118 -3.64 -11.55 3.97
N GLU A 119 -4.35 -10.74 4.74
CA GLU A 119 -5.80 -10.57 4.60
C GLU A 119 -6.15 -10.03 3.20
N THR A 120 -5.44 -8.99 2.75
CA THR A 120 -5.64 -8.41 1.42
C THR A 120 -5.22 -9.39 0.31
N LEU A 121 -4.15 -10.16 0.53
CA LEU A 121 -3.69 -11.20 -0.38
C LEU A 121 -4.73 -12.32 -0.53
N GLN A 122 -5.37 -12.73 0.57
CA GLN A 122 -6.45 -13.70 0.56
C GLN A 122 -7.61 -13.21 -0.32
N SER A 123 -8.06 -11.96 -0.13
CA SER A 123 -9.13 -11.38 -0.95
C SER A 123 -8.77 -11.34 -2.44
N ALA A 124 -7.52 -11.03 -2.78
CA ALA A 124 -7.06 -11.05 -4.18
C ALA A 124 -7.07 -12.47 -4.78
N TYR A 125 -6.63 -13.49 -4.02
CA TYR A 125 -6.71 -14.89 -4.46
C TYR A 125 -8.14 -15.40 -4.59
N GLU A 126 -9.05 -15.04 -3.67
CA GLU A 126 -10.47 -15.38 -3.74
C GLU A 126 -11.14 -14.76 -4.97
N LEU A 127 -10.74 -13.55 -5.34
CA LEU A 127 -11.18 -12.89 -6.57
C LEU A 127 -10.67 -13.64 -7.81
N LYS A 128 -9.40 -14.07 -7.80
CA LYS A 128 -8.76 -14.89 -8.83
C LYS A 128 -9.31 -16.32 -8.92
N LYS A 129 -10.12 -16.76 -7.95
CA LYS A 129 -10.59 -18.16 -7.81
C LYS A 129 -9.44 -19.15 -7.57
N ASP A 130 -8.37 -18.70 -6.92
CA ASP A 130 -7.27 -19.53 -6.46
C ASP A 130 -7.48 -19.94 -4.99
N GLU A 131 -8.18 -21.05 -4.78
CA GLU A 131 -8.49 -21.55 -3.43
C GLU A 131 -7.24 -21.94 -2.64
N ALA A 132 -6.22 -22.47 -3.32
CA ALA A 132 -4.97 -22.86 -2.68
C ALA A 132 -4.19 -21.62 -2.19
N GLY A 133 -4.11 -20.59 -3.03
CA GLY A 133 -3.54 -19.30 -2.69
C GLY A 133 -4.25 -18.64 -1.51
N ALA A 134 -5.59 -18.57 -1.56
CA ALA A 134 -6.41 -18.00 -0.49
C ALA A 134 -6.23 -18.74 0.84
N LYS A 135 -6.21 -20.07 0.81
CA LYS A 135 -5.97 -20.89 2.02
C LYS A 135 -4.59 -20.64 2.60
N LYS A 136 -3.54 -20.60 1.76
CA LYS A 136 -2.17 -20.34 2.20
C LYS A 136 -2.02 -18.94 2.81
N ALA A 137 -2.66 -17.93 2.22
CA ALA A 137 -2.66 -16.57 2.77
C ALA A 137 -3.33 -16.52 4.15
N ARG A 138 -4.46 -17.22 4.32
CA ARG A 138 -5.14 -17.35 5.62
C ARG A 138 -4.29 -18.06 6.68
N GLU A 139 -3.65 -19.17 6.33
CA GLU A 139 -2.75 -19.90 7.24
C GLU A 139 -1.57 -19.02 7.69
N ALA A 140 -1.01 -18.22 6.78
CA ALA A 140 0.06 -17.28 7.11
C ALA A 140 -0.44 -16.17 8.05
N HIS A 141 -1.63 -15.59 7.78
CA HIS A 141 -2.28 -14.63 8.67
C HIS A 141 -2.44 -15.20 10.09
N ASP A 142 -2.99 -16.41 10.22
CA ASP A 142 -3.24 -17.04 11.52
C ASP A 142 -1.92 -17.32 12.26
N ALA A 143 -0.87 -17.76 11.56
CA ALA A 143 0.45 -17.96 12.15
C ALA A 143 1.05 -16.64 12.69
N LEU A 144 0.82 -15.51 12.00
CA LEU A 144 1.27 -14.19 12.44
C LEU A 144 0.49 -13.69 13.66
N LEU A 145 -0.78 -14.08 13.82
CA LEU A 145 -1.59 -13.73 14.98
C LEU A 145 -0.99 -14.28 16.28
N LEU A 146 -0.54 -15.54 16.27
CA LEU A 146 0.16 -16.13 17.41
C LEU A 146 1.47 -15.38 17.69
N LYS A 147 2.28 -15.14 16.66
CA LYS A 147 3.56 -14.41 16.80
C LYS A 147 3.36 -12.98 17.33
N ALA A 148 2.30 -12.29 16.92
CA ALA A 148 1.95 -10.97 17.41
C ALA A 148 1.62 -10.98 18.91
N ALA A 149 0.85 -11.98 19.36
CA ALA A 149 0.50 -12.14 20.78
C ALA A 149 1.72 -12.44 21.65
N GLU A 150 2.61 -13.32 21.18
CA GLU A 150 3.89 -13.61 21.83
C GLU A 150 4.80 -12.37 21.90
N ALA A 151 4.90 -11.63 20.81
CA ALA A 151 5.68 -10.40 20.74
C ALA A 151 5.15 -9.34 21.72
N ARG A 152 3.83 -9.13 21.78
CA ARG A 152 3.22 -8.21 22.77
C ARG A 152 3.55 -8.61 24.20
N THR A 153 3.47 -9.91 24.49
CA THR A 153 3.79 -10.42 25.84
C THR A 153 5.26 -10.18 26.20
N ARG A 154 6.19 -10.34 25.24
CA ARG A 154 7.61 -10.01 25.46
C ARG A 154 7.82 -8.51 25.67
N GLU A 155 7.22 -7.69 24.82
CA GLU A 155 7.30 -6.22 24.90
C GLU A 155 6.80 -5.71 26.25
N SER A 156 5.62 -6.16 26.72
CA SER A 156 5.10 -5.75 28.03
C SER A 156 6.01 -6.17 29.20
N ARG A 157 6.72 -7.30 29.08
CA ARG A 157 7.71 -7.73 30.09
C ARG A 157 8.97 -6.88 30.06
N GLU A 158 9.41 -6.43 28.88
CA GLU A 158 10.55 -5.52 28.73
C GLU A 158 10.21 -4.13 29.27
N GLU A 159 9.04 -3.58 28.91
CA GLU A 159 8.56 -2.29 29.41
C GLU A 159 8.35 -2.32 30.94
N GLY A 160 7.74 -3.39 31.47
CA GLY A 160 7.56 -3.58 32.91
C GLY A 160 8.87 -3.63 33.71
N LYS A 161 9.97 -4.12 33.11
CA LYS A 161 11.31 -4.08 33.73
C LYS A 161 11.89 -2.67 33.80
N HIS A 162 11.53 -1.79 32.87
CA HIS A 162 12.01 -0.40 32.83
C HIS A 162 11.18 0.56 33.70
N VAL A 163 9.95 0.18 34.08
CA VAL A 163 9.11 0.96 35.02
C VAL A 163 9.36 0.55 36.48
N GLY A 164 9.83 -0.66 36.74
CA GLY A 164 9.96 -1.23 38.10
C GLY A 164 11.31 -1.06 38.82
N SER A 165 12.27 -0.27 38.30
CA SER A 165 13.58 -0.09 38.96
C SER A 165 13.85 1.34 39.48
N ALA A 166 12.80 2.07 39.84
CA ALA A 166 12.92 3.32 40.60
C ALA A 166 12.19 3.17 41.94
N GLY A 167 12.95 2.85 43.00
CA GLY A 167 12.52 2.72 44.40
C GLY A 167 12.17 1.26 44.75
N ASP A 168 12.84 0.56 45.67
CA ASP A 168 13.66 0.95 46.84
C ASP A 168 14.96 0.14 46.96
#